data_AF-A0A371CNG4-F1
#
_entry.id   AF-A0A371CNG4-F1
#
_cell.length_a   1.000
_cell.length_b   1.000
_cell.length_c   1.000
_cell.angle_alpha   90.00
_cell.angle_beta   90.00
_cell.angle_gamma   90.00
#
_symmetry.space_group_name_H-M   'P 1'
#
loop_
_entity.id
_entity.type
_entity.pdbx_description
1 polymer ?
#
loop_
_entity_poly.entity_id
_entity_poly.type
_entity_poly.pdbx_seq_one_letter_code
_entity_poly.pdbx_strand_id
1 'polypeptide(L)'
;MTLRWVPGHQDIAGNERADCEAKLAASGESSSICLLPAALRRPLPVSLPKAKQVYNKKLEKQAAERWQASKRGMKLRRVDPALPSARFQKLV
;
A
#
# COMPACT_ATOMS: atom_id res chain seq x y z
N MET A 1 -29.59 18.59 -11.70
CA MET A 1 -28.14 18.79 -11.47
C MET A 1 -27.42 18.69 -12.80
N THR A 2 -26.43 19.54 -13.05
CA THR A 2 -25.58 19.49 -14.24
C THR A 2 -24.15 19.17 -13.81
N LEU A 3 -23.55 18.15 -14.42
CA LEU A 3 -22.15 17.78 -14.19
C LEU A 3 -21.27 18.52 -15.20
N ARG A 4 -20.15 19.07 -14.74
CA ARG A 4 -19.17 19.76 -15.59
C ARG A 4 -17.77 19.25 -15.29
N TRP A 5 -17.03 18.95 -16.35
CA TRP A 5 -15.61 18.66 -16.25
C TRP A 5 -14.84 19.97 -16.18
N VAL A 6 -13.84 19.99 -15.30
CA VAL A 6 -13.02 21.15 -15.02
C VAL A 6 -11.56 20.71 -15.15
N PRO A 7 -10.70 21.47 -15.85
CA PRO A 7 -9.28 21.14 -15.94
C PRO A 7 -8.62 21.25 -14.54
N GLY A 8 -7.76 20.28 -14.22
CA GLY A 8 -6.99 20.31 -12.97
C GLY A 8 -5.83 21.31 -13.05
N HIS A 9 -5.41 21.84 -11.90
CA HIS A 9 -4.28 22.78 -11.76
C HIS A 9 -4.45 24.06 -12.59
N GLN A 10 -5.68 24.58 -12.67
CA GLN A 10 -6.01 25.84 -13.36
C GLN A 10 -6.52 26.90 -12.38
N ASP A 11 -6.15 26.78 -11.10
CA ASP A 11 -6.48 27.74 -10.02
C ASP A 11 -7.98 28.04 -9.88
N ILE A 12 -8.82 27.06 -10.21
CA ILE A 12 -10.27 27.20 -10.06
C ILE A 12 -10.59 27.05 -8.58
N ALA A 13 -10.84 28.18 -7.91
CA ALA A 13 -10.92 28.27 -6.45
C ALA A 13 -11.76 27.16 -5.78
N GLY A 14 -12.90 26.79 -6.38
CA GLY A 14 -13.73 25.69 -5.85
C GLY A 14 -13.10 24.31 -5.98
N ASN A 15 -12.42 24.03 -7.10
CA ASN A 15 -11.68 22.79 -7.34
C ASN A 15 -10.45 22.71 -6.42
N GLU A 16 -9.67 23.79 -6.32
CA GLU A 16 -8.48 23.83 -5.47
C GLU A 16 -8.83 23.66 -4.00
N ARG A 17 -9.91 24.29 -3.53
CA ARG A 17 -10.38 24.08 -2.15
C ARG A 17 -10.81 22.63 -1.90
N ALA A 18 -11.52 22.02 -2.86
CA ALA A 18 -11.90 20.61 -2.74
C ALA A 18 -10.67 19.68 -2.73
N ASP A 19 -9.65 19.96 -3.54
CA ASP A 19 -8.41 19.19 -3.58
C ASP A 19 -7.59 19.33 -2.28
N CYS A 20 -7.49 20.55 -1.72
CA CYS A 20 -6.87 20.78 -0.42
C CYS A 20 -7.55 19.98 0.70
N GLU A 21 -8.87 20.03 0.79
CA GLU A 21 -9.63 19.26 1.79
C GLU A 21 -9.48 17.74 1.56
N ALA A 22 -9.45 17.29 0.31
CA ALA A 22 -9.21 15.89 -0.03
C ALA A 22 -7.81 15.42 0.39
N LYS A 23 -6.78 16.27 0.25
CA LYS A 23 -5.42 16.00 0.73
C LYS A 23 -5.36 15.89 2.25
N LEU A 24 -6.00 16.82 2.97
CA LEU A 24 -6.10 16.76 4.44
C LEU A 24 -6.82 15.47 4.89
N ALA A 25 -7.90 15.11 4.20
CA ALA A 25 -8.61 13.86 4.45
C ALA A 25 -7.74 12.62 4.23
N ALA A 26 -6.94 12.62 3.15
CA ALA A 26 -6.01 11.53 2.86
C ALA A 26 -4.87 11.42 3.91
N SER A 27 -4.48 12.53 4.55
CA SER A 27 -3.53 12.49 5.67
C SER A 27 -4.13 12.02 7.00
N GLY A 28 -5.44 11.78 7.05
CA GLY A 28 -6.14 11.26 8.22
C GLY A 28 -6.87 12.32 9.04
N GLU A 29 -6.89 13.58 8.60
CA GLU A 29 -7.78 14.58 9.18
C GLU A 29 -9.21 14.37 8.68
N SER A 30 -10.21 14.73 9.48
CA SER A 30 -11.60 14.63 9.04
C SER A 30 -12.42 15.69 9.74
N SER A 31 -13.41 16.24 9.03
CA SER A 31 -14.46 17.03 9.65
C SER A 31 -15.28 16.17 10.62
N SER A 32 -16.08 16.82 11.46
CA SER A 32 -17.03 16.12 12.32
C SER A 32 -18.01 15.27 11.49
N ILE A 33 -18.43 14.12 12.04
CA ILE A 33 -19.30 13.16 11.35
C ILE A 33 -20.63 13.80 10.90
N CYS A 34 -21.16 14.78 11.66
CA CYS A 34 -22.39 15.49 11.32
C CYS A 34 -22.27 16.31 10.02
N LEU A 35 -21.07 16.83 9.73
CA LEU A 35 -20.78 17.61 8.53
C LEU A 35 -20.49 16.73 7.30
N LEU A 36 -20.20 15.44 7.51
CA LEU A 36 -19.95 14.52 6.42
C LEU A 36 -21.24 14.13 5.70
N PRO A 37 -21.19 13.91 4.37
CA PRO A 37 -22.26 13.26 3.62
C PRO A 37 -22.64 11.91 4.25
N ALA A 38 -23.92 11.54 4.21
CA ALA A 38 -24.41 10.32 4.86
C ALA A 38 -23.63 9.04 4.50
N ALA A 39 -23.14 8.96 3.25
CA ALA A 39 -22.32 7.85 2.77
C ALA A 39 -20.95 7.73 3.49
N LEU A 40 -20.39 8.85 3.95
CA LEU A 40 -19.09 8.93 4.62
C LEU A 40 -19.21 8.94 6.15
N ARG A 41 -20.43 8.88 6.71
CA ARG A 41 -20.65 8.78 8.16
C ARG A 41 -20.37 7.38 8.71
N ARG A 42 -20.20 6.39 7.83
CA ARG A 42 -19.85 5.02 8.18
C ARG A 42 -18.42 4.73 7.75
N PRO A 43 -17.71 3.83 8.43
CA PRO A 43 -16.38 3.40 7.99
C PRO A 43 -16.41 2.93 6.54
N LEU A 44 -15.43 3.39 5.76
CA LEU A 44 -15.26 2.94 4.38
C LEU A 44 -14.91 1.45 4.36
N PRO A 45 -15.39 0.69 3.36
CA PRO A 45 -15.01 -0.70 3.22
C PRO A 45 -13.50 -0.83 2.99
N VAL A 46 -12.90 -1.82 3.63
CA VAL A 46 -11.48 -2.15 3.40
C VAL A 46 -11.32 -2.70 1.99
N SER A 47 -10.34 -2.21 1.24
CA SER A 47 -10.05 -2.77 -0.06
C SER A 47 -9.49 -4.19 0.07
N LEU A 48 -10.22 -5.17 -0.47
CA LEU A 48 -9.85 -6.59 -0.42
C LEU A 48 -8.44 -6.86 -0.96
N PRO A 49 -7.98 -6.25 -2.08
CA PRO A 49 -6.61 -6.44 -2.56
C PRO A 49 -5.57 -5.96 -1.56
N LYS A 50 -5.81 -4.83 -0.89
CA LYS A 50 -4.90 -4.29 0.12
C LYS A 50 -4.82 -5.18 1.34
N ALA A 51 -5.96 -5.69 1.81
CA ALA A 51 -6.00 -6.65 2.91
C ALA A 51 -5.18 -7.91 2.60
N LYS A 52 -5.34 -8.47 1.39
CA LYS A 52 -4.52 -9.60 0.91
C LYS A 52 -3.03 -9.26 0.86
N GLN A 53 -2.67 -8.10 0.33
CA GLN A 53 -1.27 -7.66 0.27
C GLN A 53 -0.63 -7.58 1.66
N VAL A 54 -1.34 -6.98 2.63
CA VAL A 54 -0.87 -6.86 4.02
C VAL A 54 -0.69 -8.25 4.64
N TYR A 55 -1.64 -9.15 4.43
CA TYR A 55 -1.56 -10.52 4.94
C TYR A 55 -0.41 -11.32 4.32
N ASN A 56 -0.24 -11.25 2.99
CA ASN A 56 0.86 -11.91 2.29
C ASN A 56 2.21 -11.41 2.77
N LYS A 57 2.38 -10.10 2.96
CA LYS A 57 3.61 -9.51 3.50
C LYS A 57 3.95 -10.04 4.90
N LYS A 58 2.93 -10.26 5.74
CA LYS A 58 3.09 -10.90 7.04
C LYS A 58 3.53 -12.36 6.89
N LEU A 59 2.92 -13.12 5.98
CA LEU A 59 3.29 -14.51 5.71
C LEU A 59 4.72 -14.63 5.17
N GLU A 60 5.13 -13.77 4.25
CA GLU A 60 6.50 -13.73 3.70
C GLU A 60 7.53 -13.52 4.82
N LYS A 61 7.26 -12.57 5.73
CA LYS A 61 8.12 -12.34 6.90
C LYS A 61 8.23 -13.60 7.77
N GLN A 62 7.09 -14.21 8.12
CA GLN A 62 7.07 -15.43 8.94
C GLN A 62 7.75 -16.61 8.24
N ALA A 63 7.57 -16.74 6.92
CA ALA A 63 8.22 -17.77 6.12
C ALA A 63 9.74 -17.59 6.12
N ALA A 64 10.22 -16.36 5.97
CA ALA A 64 11.65 -16.04 6.04
C ALA A 64 12.24 -16.36 7.43
N GLU A 65 11.56 -15.97 8.52
CA GLU A 65 11.98 -16.28 9.90
C GLU A 65 12.05 -17.79 10.13
N ARG A 66 11.00 -18.53 9.73
CA ARG A 66 10.97 -19.99 9.83
C ARG A 66 12.06 -20.67 9.00
N TRP A 67 12.29 -20.17 7.79
CA TRP A 67 13.35 -20.67 6.92
C TRP A 67 14.72 -20.51 7.57
N GLN A 68 15.02 -19.31 8.08
CA GLN A 68 16.29 -19.01 8.75
C GLN A 68 16.51 -19.87 9.99
N ALA A 69 15.45 -20.15 10.77
CA ALA A 69 15.50 -21.01 11.94
C ALA A 69 15.62 -22.51 11.62
N SER A 70 15.31 -22.92 10.39
CA SER A 70 15.34 -24.34 10.00
C SER A 70 16.77 -24.87 9.91
N LYS A 71 16.97 -26.17 10.14
CA LYS A 71 18.27 -26.85 9.96
C LYS A 71 18.86 -26.61 8.55
N ARG A 72 18.00 -26.60 7.52
CA ARG A 72 18.39 -26.39 6.13
C ARG A 72 18.81 -24.94 5.89
N GLY A 73 18.03 -23.97 6.36
CA GLY A 73 18.38 -22.55 6.28
C GLY A 73 19.68 -22.22 7.01
N MET A 74 19.91 -22.78 8.20
CA MET A 74 21.18 -22.62 8.93
C MET A 74 22.37 -23.19 8.17
N LYS A 75 22.23 -24.34 7.51
CA LYS A 75 23.27 -24.90 6.64
C LYS A 75 23.52 -24.01 5.42
N LEU A 76 22.45 -23.53 4.78
CA LEU A 76 22.54 -22.68 3.59
C LEU A 76 23.13 -21.30 3.89
N ARG A 77 22.96 -20.77 5.12
CA ARG A 77 23.64 -19.52 5.56
C ARG A 77 25.17 -19.59 5.49
N ARG A 78 25.76 -20.78 5.48
CA ARG A 78 27.21 -20.97 5.33
C ARG A 78 27.67 -20.82 3.87
N VAL A 79 26.75 -20.90 2.93
CA VAL A 79 27.01 -20.65 1.52
C VAL A 79 27.09 -19.14 1.33
N ASP A 80 28.12 -18.69 0.62
CA ASP A 80 28.28 -17.28 0.27
C ASP A 80 27.00 -16.77 -0.43
N PRO A 81 26.34 -15.72 0.08
CA PRO A 81 25.16 -15.14 -0.56
C PRO A 81 25.43 -14.61 -1.99
N ALA A 82 26.70 -14.46 -2.41
CA ALA A 82 27.08 -14.18 -3.79
C ALA A 82 26.97 -15.40 -4.73
N LEU A 83 26.62 -16.58 -4.21
CA LEU A 83 26.35 -17.78 -4.99
C LEU A 83 24.84 -17.97 -5.27
N PRO A 84 24.47 -18.53 -6.43
CA PRO A 84 25.34 -19.02 -7.49
C PRO A 84 25.87 -17.86 -8.33
N SER A 85 27.19 -17.89 -8.59
CA SER A 85 27.87 -16.82 -9.33
C SER A 85 27.11 -16.47 -10.61
N ALA A 86 27.15 -15.20 -11.03
CA ALA A 86 26.50 -14.76 -12.27
C ALA A 86 26.93 -15.57 -13.51
N ARG A 87 28.12 -16.20 -13.48
CA ARG A 87 28.58 -17.16 -14.51
C ARG A 87 27.71 -18.41 -14.57
N PHE A 88 27.27 -18.93 -13.43
CA PHE A 88 26.46 -20.14 -13.34
C PHE A 88 25.00 -19.88 -13.77
N GLN A 89 24.48 -18.67 -13.54
CA GLN A 89 23.12 -18.29 -13.96
C GLN A 89 23.00 -18.08 -15.48
N LYS A 90 24.11 -17.83 -16.20
CA LYS A 90 24.15 -17.69 -17.67
C LYS A 90 24.21 -19.03 -18.43
N LEU A 91 24.33 -20.15 -17.71
CA LEU A 91 24.42 -21.51 -18.26
C LEU A 91 23.06 -22.23 -18.32
N VAL A 92 21.99 -21.53 -17.94
CA VAL A 92 20.59 -21.99 -18.01
C VAL A 92 19.84 -21.05 -18.96
#